data_AF-A0A6P6IPM4-F1
#
_entry.id   AF-A0A6P6IPM4-F1
#
_cell.length_a   1.000
_cell.length_b   1.000
_cell.length_c   1.000
_cell.angle_alpha   90.00
_cell.angle_beta   90.00
_cell.angle_gamma   90.00
#
_symmetry.space_group_name_H-M   'P 1'
#
loop_
_entity.id
_entity.type
_entity.pdbx_description
1 polymer ?
#
loop_
_entity_poly.entity_id
_entity_poly.type
_entity_poly.pdbx_seq_one_letter_code
_entity_poly.pdbx_strand_id
1 'polypeptide(L)'
;MDKRRRALTRLYLDKATLIWNGNVVTGLEALTNFFDMLPSSEFQVNMLDCQPVHEQATQAQTTVLVVTSGTVKFDGNKQHYFNQNFLLTAQSNPQNTVWKIASDCFRFQDWAST
;
A
#
# COMPACT_ATOMS: atom_id res chain seq x y z
N MET A 1 4.42 -8.01 2.01
CA MET A 1 5.48 -7.14 2.54
C MET A 1 6.63 -7.96 3.13
N ASP A 2 6.38 -8.85 4.09
CA ASP A 2 7.44 -9.45 4.91
C ASP A 2 8.30 -10.53 4.22
N LYS A 3 7.65 -11.53 3.60
CA LYS A 3 8.34 -12.74 3.10
C LYS A 3 8.71 -12.72 1.61
N ARG A 4 7.97 -11.97 0.79
CA ARG A 4 8.13 -11.94 -0.68
C ARG A 4 8.10 -10.52 -1.23
N ARG A 5 9.01 -9.66 -0.74
CA ARG A 5 9.04 -8.22 -1.07
C ARG A 5 9.12 -7.93 -2.56
N ARG A 6 9.94 -8.67 -3.30
CA ARG A 6 10.06 -8.56 -4.77
C ARG A 6 8.76 -8.81 -5.54
N ALA A 7 7.82 -9.56 -4.97
CA ALA A 7 6.54 -9.83 -5.61
C ALA A 7 5.48 -8.75 -5.30
N LEU A 8 5.77 -7.84 -4.36
CA LEU A 8 4.80 -6.88 -3.85
C LEU A 8 4.33 -5.91 -4.94
N THR A 9 5.24 -5.46 -5.81
CA THR A 9 4.89 -4.51 -6.88
C THR A 9 3.91 -5.08 -7.90
N ARG A 10 3.79 -6.40 -8.02
CA ARG A 10 2.77 -7.04 -8.87
C ARG A 10 1.34 -6.75 -8.41
N LEU A 11 1.16 -6.34 -7.15
CA LEU A 11 -0.14 -5.95 -6.60
C LEU A 11 -0.54 -4.52 -7.00
N TYR A 12 0.37 -3.71 -7.52
CA TYR A 12 0.12 -2.32 -7.90
C TYR A 12 -0.28 -2.22 -9.39
N LEU A 13 -1.02 -1.17 -9.72
CA LEU A 13 -1.21 -0.73 -11.10
C LEU A 13 0.05 -0.09 -11.65
N ASP A 14 0.19 -0.08 -12.98
CA ASP A 14 1.38 0.41 -13.68
C ASP A 14 1.72 1.87 -13.32
N LYS A 15 0.68 2.68 -13.09
CA LYS A 15 0.76 4.11 -12.72
C LYS A 15 0.43 4.38 -11.25
N ALA A 16 0.46 3.36 -10.40
CA ALA A 16 0.13 3.53 -8.99
C ALA A 16 1.10 4.50 -8.31
N THR A 17 0.61 5.18 -7.27
CA THR A 17 1.41 6.08 -6.45
C THR A 17 1.41 5.61 -5.00
N LEU A 18 2.60 5.61 -4.39
CA LEU A 18 2.83 5.41 -2.97
C LEU A 18 3.27 6.74 -2.36
N ILE A 19 2.66 7.11 -1.23
CA ILE A 19 3.14 8.18 -0.35
C ILE A 19 3.65 7.52 0.93
N TRP A 20 4.97 7.51 1.13
CA TRP A 20 5.61 6.89 2.29
C TRP A 20 6.20 7.94 3.22
N ASN A 21 5.56 8.17 4.36
CA ASN A 21 5.92 9.23 5.32
C ASN A 21 6.03 10.63 4.68
N GLY A 22 5.28 10.87 3.59
CA GLY A 22 5.30 12.13 2.84
C GLY A 22 6.18 12.12 1.59
N ASN A 23 6.98 11.08 1.37
CA ASN A 23 7.77 10.91 0.14
C ASN A 23 6.92 10.23 -0.93
N VAL A 24 6.88 10.81 -2.13
CA VAL A 24 6.08 10.30 -3.25
C VAL A 24 6.92 9.35 -4.12
N VAL A 25 6.36 8.18 -4.43
CA VAL A 25 6.94 7.17 -5.32
C VAL A 25 5.86 6.78 -6.33
N THR A 26 6.11 6.99 -7.62
CA THR A 26 5.11 6.78 -8.68
C THR A 26 5.63 5.85 -9.76
N GLY A 27 4.80 4.88 -10.15
CA GLY A 27 5.09 3.91 -11.20
C GLY A 27 5.81 2.67 -10.70
N LEU A 28 5.61 1.54 -11.39
CA LEU A 28 6.10 0.22 -10.94
C LEU A 28 7.62 0.14 -10.78
N GLU A 29 8.40 0.77 -11.67
CA GLU A 29 9.86 0.75 -11.58
C GLU A 29 10.35 1.44 -10.29
N ALA A 30 9.84 2.65 -10.02
CA ALA A 30 10.18 3.38 -8.81
C ALA A 30 9.71 2.66 -7.54
N LEU A 31 8.52 2.04 -7.58
CA LEU A 31 8.00 1.21 -6.49
C LEU A 31 8.91 0.00 -6.24
N THR A 32 9.36 -0.69 -7.30
CA THR A 32 10.25 -1.86 -7.16
C THR A 32 11.55 -1.45 -6.50
N ASN A 33 12.19 -0.39 -7.00
CA ASN A 33 13.43 0.13 -6.42
C ASN A 33 13.23 0.55 -4.95
N PHE A 34 12.13 1.25 -4.66
CA PHE A 34 11.80 1.68 -3.30
C PHE A 34 11.64 0.49 -2.34
N PHE A 35 10.85 -0.52 -2.72
CA PHE A 35 10.65 -1.69 -1.85
C PHE A 35 11.92 -2.53 -1.70
N ASP A 36 12.76 -2.64 -2.72
CA ASP A 36 14.04 -3.36 -2.62
C ASP A 36 15.05 -2.65 -1.70
N MET A 37 14.96 -1.32 -1.56
CA MET A 37 15.78 -0.53 -0.64
C MET A 37 15.32 -0.59 0.83
N LEU A 38 14.05 -0.94 1.09
CA LEU A 38 13.55 -1.02 2.46
C LEU A 38 14.16 -2.22 3.22
N PRO A 39 14.46 -2.06 4.52
CA PRO A 39 14.85 -3.19 5.36
C PRO A 39 13.78 -4.28 5.38
N SER A 40 14.19 -5.48 5.78
CA SER A 40 13.24 -6.55 6.10
C SER A 40 12.26 -6.07 7.16
N SER A 41 11.00 -6.50 7.05
CA SER A 41 9.90 -6.01 7.85
C SER A 41 9.13 -7.16 8.49
N GLU A 42 8.53 -6.88 9.64
CA GLU A 42 7.53 -7.71 10.30
C GLU A 42 6.33 -6.83 10.65
N PHE A 43 5.23 -7.00 9.94
CA PHE A 43 4.00 -6.25 10.16
C PHE A 43 3.03 -7.07 11.03
N GLN A 44 2.44 -6.42 12.03
CA GLN A 44 1.27 -6.92 12.75
C GLN A 44 0.11 -5.95 12.53
N VAL A 45 -0.90 -6.40 11.81
CA VAL A 45 -2.12 -5.63 11.55
C VAL A 45 -3.09 -5.82 12.72
N ASN A 46 -3.52 -4.72 13.33
CA ASN A 46 -4.45 -4.74 14.46
C ASN A 46 -5.87 -4.39 14.02
N MET A 47 -6.02 -3.45 13.10
CA MET A 47 -7.31 -2.96 12.63
C MET A 47 -7.36 -2.94 11.11
N LEU A 48 -8.55 -3.19 10.57
CA LEU A 48 -8.86 -3.09 9.16
C LEU A 48 -10.31 -2.64 9.02
N ASP A 49 -10.53 -1.64 8.17
CA ASP A 49 -11.85 -1.18 7.76
C ASP A 49 -11.84 -0.88 6.26
N CYS A 50 -13.02 -0.93 5.62
CA CYS A 50 -13.13 -0.68 4.19
C CYS A 50 -14.48 -0.07 3.79
N GLN A 51 -14.44 0.72 2.73
CA GLN A 51 -15.60 1.47 2.22
C GLN A 51 -15.62 1.45 0.69
N PRO A 52 -16.78 1.27 0.04
CA PRO A 52 -16.89 1.43 -1.40
C PRO A 52 -16.65 2.90 -1.79
N VAL A 53 -15.95 3.12 -2.89
CA VAL A 53 -15.75 4.47 -3.44
C VAL A 53 -16.83 4.76 -4.46
N HIS A 54 -17.42 5.96 -4.37
CA HIS A 54 -18.48 6.39 -5.26
C HIS A 54 -17.99 6.47 -6.72
N GLU A 55 -18.80 5.99 -7.67
CA GLU A 55 -18.44 5.85 -9.09
C GLU A 55 -17.98 7.15 -9.77
N GLN A 56 -18.52 8.30 -9.33
CA GLN A 56 -18.12 9.61 -9.84
C GLN A 56 -16.65 9.95 -9.55
N ALA A 57 -16.10 9.44 -8.44
CA ALA A 57 -14.70 9.65 -8.08
C ALA A 57 -13.75 8.71 -8.85
N THR A 58 -14.27 7.64 -9.46
CA THR A 58 -13.48 6.55 -10.04
C THR A 58 -13.77 6.32 -11.51
N GLN A 59 -14.51 7.23 -12.17
CA GLN A 59 -14.90 7.10 -13.58
C GLN A 59 -15.61 5.76 -13.86
N ALA A 60 -16.55 5.40 -12.96
CA ALA A 60 -17.29 4.13 -12.97
C ALA A 60 -16.44 2.85 -12.76
N GLN A 61 -15.20 2.99 -12.30
CA GLN A 61 -14.36 1.86 -11.97
C GLN A 61 -14.62 1.36 -10.53
N THR A 62 -14.96 0.07 -10.38
CA THR A 62 -15.21 -0.55 -9.07
C THR A 62 -13.97 -0.42 -8.18
N THR A 63 -14.10 0.35 -7.10
CA THR A 63 -12.97 0.73 -6.24
C THR A 63 -13.39 0.68 -4.77
N VAL A 64 -12.48 0.24 -3.90
CA VAL A 64 -12.66 0.15 -2.46
C VAL A 64 -11.52 0.90 -1.78
N LEU A 65 -11.87 1.78 -0.84
CA LEU A 65 -10.94 2.34 0.11
C LEU A 65 -10.73 1.32 1.23
N VAL A 66 -9.48 1.01 1.53
CA VAL A 66 -9.09 0.17 2.67
C VAL A 66 -8.23 1.00 3.59
N VAL A 67 -8.53 0.99 4.89
CA VAL A 67 -7.72 1.62 5.92
C VAL A 67 -7.28 0.56 6.93
N THR A 68 -6.02 0.63 7.35
CA THR A 68 -5.45 -0.32 8.29
C THR A 68 -4.48 0.38 9.23
N SER A 69 -4.36 -0.16 10.43
CA SER A 69 -3.37 0.27 11.41
C SER A 69 -2.82 -0.91 12.19
N GLY A 70 -1.64 -0.72 12.75
CA GLY A 70 -1.01 -1.72 13.58
C GLY A 70 0.43 -1.35 13.89
N THR A 71 1.27 -2.36 13.97
CA THR A 71 2.71 -2.17 14.23
C THR A 71 3.56 -2.76 13.13
N VAL A 72 4.73 -2.18 12.93
CA VAL A 72 5.75 -2.67 12.02
C VAL A 72 7.12 -2.57 12.68
N LYS A 73 7.91 -3.63 12.54
CA LYS A 73 9.32 -3.63 12.89
C LYS A 73 10.15 -3.79 11.63
N PHE A 74 10.99 -2.82 11.34
CA PHE A 74 12.01 -2.93 10.31
C PHE A 74 13.31 -3.43 10.93
N ASP A 75 14.06 -4.24 10.18
CA ASP A 75 15.36 -4.74 10.64
C ASP A 75 16.30 -3.58 11.00
N GLY A 76 17.05 -3.74 12.10
CA GLY A 76 17.88 -2.68 12.69
C GLY A 76 17.14 -1.51 13.34
N ASN A 77 15.80 -1.48 13.36
CA ASN A 77 15.01 -0.37 13.89
C ASN A 77 14.12 -0.79 15.07
N LYS A 78 13.66 0.20 15.85
CA LYS A 78 12.62 -0.02 16.87
C LYS A 78 11.28 -0.34 16.18
N GLN A 79 10.36 -0.91 16.94
CA GLN A 79 8.99 -1.12 16.46
C GLN A 79 8.24 0.22 16.43
N HIS A 80 7.46 0.43 15.38
CA HIS A 80 6.64 1.62 15.18
C HIS A 80 5.16 1.25 15.05
N TYR A 81 4.29 2.16 15.49
CA TYR A 81 2.90 2.12 15.08
C TYR A 81 2.74 2.79 13.72
N PHE A 82 1.87 2.26 12.87
CA PHE A 82 1.60 2.81 11.55
C PHE A 82 0.10 2.94 11.28
N ASN A 83 -0.23 3.84 10.37
CA ASN A 83 -1.50 3.85 9.64
C ASN A 83 -1.19 3.76 8.15
N GLN A 84 -1.98 2.97 7.42
CA GLN A 84 -1.87 2.85 5.97
C GLN A 84 -3.27 2.82 5.35
N ASN A 85 -3.41 3.44 4.18
CA ASN A 85 -4.63 3.34 3.40
C ASN A 85 -4.32 3.04 1.94
N PHE A 86 -5.26 2.34 1.30
CA PHE A 86 -5.16 1.91 -0.09
C PHE A 86 -6.44 2.25 -0.82
N LEU A 87 -6.31 2.68 -2.08
CA LEU A 87 -7.38 2.58 -3.06
C LEU A 87 -7.12 1.32 -3.88
N LEU A 88 -7.99 0.32 -3.70
CA LEU A 88 -7.98 -0.91 -4.46
C LEU A 88 -8.98 -0.80 -5.59
N THR A 89 -8.57 -1.18 -6.79
CA THR A 89 -9.40 -1.06 -7.98
C THR A 89 -9.48 -2.39 -8.70
N ALA A 90 -10.69 -2.78 -9.08
CA ALA A 90 -10.93 -4.01 -9.82
C ALA A 90 -10.36 -3.90 -11.25
N GLN A 91 -9.68 -4.95 -11.68
CA GLN A 91 -9.21 -5.18 -13.04
C GLN A 91 -9.84 -6.48 -13.52
N SER A 92 -10.89 -6.37 -14.33
CA SER A 92 -11.57 -7.52 -14.91
C SER A 92 -10.94 -7.87 -16.26
N ASN A 93 -10.58 -9.14 -16.41
CA ASN A 93 -10.34 -9.76 -17.71
C ASN A 93 -11.43 -10.83 -17.95
N PRO A 94 -11.53 -11.40 -19.16
CA PRO A 94 -12.57 -12.38 -19.48
C PRO A 94 -12.57 -13.65 -18.59
N GLN A 95 -11.49 -13.94 -17.87
CA GLN A 95 -11.31 -15.15 -17.07
C GLN A 95 -11.46 -14.91 -15.57
N ASN A 96 -11.07 -13.73 -15.06
CA ASN A 96 -11.14 -13.38 -13.66
C ASN A 96 -11.17 -11.86 -13.41
N THR A 97 -11.53 -11.50 -12.19
CA THR A 97 -11.32 -10.14 -11.66
C THR A 97 -10.22 -10.19 -10.63
N VAL A 98 -9.20 -9.34 -10.79
CA VAL A 98 -8.13 -9.14 -9.80
C VAL A 98 -8.18 -7.72 -9.27
N TRP A 99 -7.84 -7.54 -8.00
CA TRP A 99 -7.75 -6.22 -7.37
C TRP A 99 -6.31 -5.75 -7.37
N LYS A 100 -6.09 -4.51 -7.79
CA LYS A 100 -4.78 -3.87 -7.78
C LYS A 100 -4.82 -2.56 -7.02
N ILE A 101 -3.69 -2.20 -6.42
CA ILE A 101 -3.49 -0.95 -5.69
C ILE A 101 -3.30 0.17 -6.72
N ALA A 102 -4.23 1.14 -6.72
CA ALA A 102 -4.13 2.37 -7.51
C ALA A 102 -3.40 3.48 -6.73
N SER A 103 -3.62 3.55 -5.42
CA SER A 103 -2.97 4.50 -4.52
C SER A 103 -2.68 3.85 -3.18
N ASP A 104 -1.55 4.20 -2.58
CA ASP A 104 -1.09 3.72 -1.28
C ASP A 104 -0.52 4.90 -0.48
N CYS A 105 -0.92 5.03 0.78
CA CYS A 105 -0.40 6.05 1.67
C CYS A 105 -0.07 5.44 3.03
N PHE A 106 1.22 5.38 3.35
CA PHE A 106 1.78 4.83 4.58
C PHE A 106 2.37 5.94 5.44
N ARG A 107 2.09 5.92 6.74
CA ARG A 107 2.70 6.85 7.70
C ARG A 107 2.89 6.22 9.08
N PHE A 108 4.05 6.45 9.67
CA PHE A 108 4.29 6.16 11.09
C PHE A 108 3.50 7.13 11.99
N GLN A 109 2.97 6.64 13.10
CA GLN A 109 2.30 7.50 14.07
C GLN A 109 3.28 8.44 14.76
N ASP A 110 4.53 7.99 14.95
CA ASP A 110 5.62 8.74 15.55
C ASP A 110 6.59 9.32 14.50
N TRP A 111 6.11 9.64 13.29
CA TRP A 111 6.97 10.04 12.16
C TRP A 111 7.92 11.23 12.45
N ALA A 112 7.52 12.15 13.32
CA ALA A 112 8.33 13.32 13.68
C ALA A 112 9.52 12.97 14.59
N SER A 113 9.51 11.75 15.16
CA SER A 113 10.48 11.22 16.11
C SER A 113 11.24 10.01 15.57
N THR A 114 11.03 9.67 14.29
CA THR A 114 11.77 8.65 13.53
C THR A 114 13.02 9.19 12.88
#